data_AF-A0A915MS12-F1
#
_entry.id   AF-A0A915MS12-F1
#
_cell.length_a   1.000
_cell.length_b   1.000
_cell.length_c   1.000
_cell.angle_alpha   90.00
_cell.angle_beta   90.00
_cell.angle_gamma   90.00
#
_symmetry.space_group_name_H-M   'P 1'
#
loop_
_entity.id
_entity.type
_entity.pdbx_description
1 polymer ?
#
loop_
_entity_poly.entity_id
_entity_poly.type
_entity_poly.pdbx_seq_one_letter_code
_entity_poly.pdbx_strand_id
1 'polypeptide(L)'
;MGHVFAINESAIQLVNFTFDGNIPDTFFWLDRSQVPSRDGIRLSTFEYGLSPLGTLNPNSPVILILPEYELEDEQQEELIERIEQLRIGQFKSLSLFSLNGDVSIGSVKIPENLIVPKTQLIQDELRGTRYDVQSGPIQILDTKTIKIFGFIFQGDKAPDGYFYVGRGLNITKESGVKAAIRGRDTFDSITPINERYTGGKDIYVELPDGYDVQHIDWISVYCLRFEVDYGHVFIRNISPMIPPHVQIPKGADDIFKDNKQLTWHVSNLLGTDSQLNFTFQLGPPGGMKGHKSMRHVPKPPPYVWYVNGYLADLYLKRGITYTFIVEGGQNSSVPQLYNPLYLTDSIYGGYSKLSNSEKKHAVKYTQEESGRLCRWIEEEPFGELSADKYSSFVDFRETLRLECDESDEPGILTFTPSKDTPNILYYASYSNYQMGGRIQVVDEFPADLKYIVVEVIIIFI
;
A
#
# COMPACT_ATOMS: atom_id res chain seq x y z
N MET A 1 15.99 -5.38 -20.30
CA MET A 1 15.91 -6.85 -20.16
C MET A 1 16.16 -7.19 -18.70
N GLY A 2 15.30 -8.00 -18.09
CA GLY A 2 15.42 -8.45 -16.70
C GLY A 2 14.93 -9.89 -16.57
N HIS A 3 15.03 -10.45 -15.37
CA HIS A 3 14.60 -11.81 -15.05
C HIS A 3 13.39 -11.75 -14.11
N VAL A 4 12.43 -12.67 -14.31
CA VAL A 4 11.22 -12.78 -13.50
C VAL A 4 11.27 -14.10 -12.73
N PHE A 5 11.08 -14.03 -11.42
CA PHE A 5 11.08 -15.18 -10.52
C PHE A 5 9.79 -15.20 -9.70
N ALA A 6 9.17 -16.37 -9.55
CA ALA A 6 8.13 -16.56 -8.54
C ALA A 6 8.79 -16.76 -7.17
N ILE A 7 8.50 -15.89 -6.22
CA ILE A 7 8.99 -16.00 -4.83
C ILE A 7 8.19 -17.09 -4.11
N ASN A 8 6.86 -17.03 -4.25
CA ASN A 8 5.89 -17.98 -3.71
C ASN A 8 4.61 -17.93 -4.55
N GLU A 9 3.48 -18.47 -4.06
CA GLU A 9 2.19 -18.48 -4.79
C GLU A 9 1.60 -17.08 -5.04
N SER A 10 1.95 -16.05 -4.26
CA SER A 10 1.33 -14.71 -4.31
C SER A 10 2.32 -13.56 -4.53
N ALA A 11 3.60 -13.85 -4.77
CA ALA A 11 4.62 -12.83 -4.94
C ALA A 11 5.63 -13.16 -6.06
N ILE A 12 5.97 -12.14 -6.84
CA ILE A 12 6.89 -12.19 -7.98
C ILE A 12 8.03 -11.20 -7.74
N GLN A 13 9.25 -11.59 -8.08
CA GLN A 13 10.43 -10.71 -8.09
C GLN A 13 10.91 -10.49 -9.52
N LEU A 14 11.22 -9.24 -9.86
CA LEU A 14 11.95 -8.88 -11.07
C LEU A 14 13.35 -8.40 -10.70
N VAL A 15 14.37 -8.95 -11.35
CA VAL A 15 15.79 -8.62 -11.13
C VAL A 15 16.40 -8.07 -12.42
N ASN A 16 17.26 -7.05 -12.29
CA ASN A 16 17.88 -6.34 -13.41
C ASN A 16 16.85 -5.74 -14.38
N PHE A 17 15.64 -5.44 -13.90
CA PHE A 17 14.58 -4.89 -14.73
C PHE A 17 14.78 -3.39 -14.96
N THR A 18 14.47 -2.92 -16.16
CA THR A 18 14.59 -1.52 -16.54
C THR A 18 13.34 -1.07 -17.26
N PHE A 19 12.85 0.11 -16.88
CA PHE A 19 11.79 0.82 -17.56
C PHE A 19 12.08 2.31 -17.44
N ASP A 20 12.03 3.05 -18.55
CA ASP A 20 12.40 4.48 -18.56
C ASP A 20 11.27 5.38 -18.06
N GLY A 21 10.02 4.89 -18.06
CA GLY A 21 8.84 5.66 -17.64
C GLY A 21 8.24 6.54 -18.74
N ASN A 22 8.67 6.37 -20.00
CA ASN A 22 8.25 7.25 -21.10
C ASN A 22 6.87 6.93 -21.67
N ILE A 23 6.27 5.80 -21.28
CA ILE A 23 4.92 5.40 -21.71
C ILE A 23 3.94 5.65 -20.56
N PRO A 24 2.99 6.60 -20.70
CA PRO A 24 2.06 6.94 -19.63
C PRO A 24 1.10 5.79 -19.33
N ASP A 25 0.51 5.78 -18.14
CA ASP A 25 -0.47 4.77 -17.70
C ASP A 25 0.00 3.32 -17.87
N THR A 26 1.31 3.08 -17.67
CA THR A 26 1.93 1.76 -17.71
C THR A 26 1.93 1.12 -16.33
N PHE A 27 1.57 -0.17 -16.26
CA PHE A 27 1.51 -0.94 -15.02
C PHE A 27 2.09 -2.34 -15.21
N PHE A 28 2.50 -2.97 -14.11
CA PHE A 28 2.64 -4.43 -14.10
C PHE A 28 1.26 -5.08 -14.11
N TRP A 29 1.10 -6.08 -14.96
CA TRP A 29 -0.21 -6.61 -15.31
C TRP A 29 -0.18 -8.14 -15.40
N LEU A 30 -1.09 -8.81 -14.68
CA LEU A 30 -1.30 -10.25 -14.80
C LEU A 30 -2.56 -10.54 -15.58
N ASP A 31 -2.48 -11.46 -16.53
CA ASP A 31 -3.62 -11.85 -17.33
C ASP A 31 -3.83 -13.36 -17.31
N ARG A 32 -5.10 -13.78 -17.29
CA ARG A 32 -5.51 -15.19 -17.44
C ARG A 32 -5.40 -15.67 -18.89
N SER A 33 -5.20 -14.73 -19.83
CA SER A 33 -4.85 -14.95 -21.22
C SER A 33 -3.33 -14.98 -21.43
N GLN A 34 -2.87 -15.71 -22.46
CA GLN A 34 -1.47 -15.64 -22.91
C GLN A 34 -1.17 -14.34 -23.66
N VAL A 35 -2.20 -13.70 -24.22
CA VAL A 35 -2.11 -12.39 -24.87
C VAL A 35 -2.73 -11.39 -23.89
N PRO A 36 -1.91 -10.50 -23.28
CA PRO A 36 -2.44 -9.53 -22.33
C PRO A 36 -3.54 -8.67 -22.94
N SER A 37 -4.61 -8.47 -22.19
CA SER A 37 -5.76 -7.64 -22.53
C SER A 37 -6.15 -6.77 -21.33
N ARG A 38 -7.20 -5.96 -21.51
CA ARG A 38 -7.78 -5.14 -20.46
C ARG A 38 -8.50 -5.95 -19.36
N ASP A 39 -8.66 -7.26 -19.55
CA ASP A 39 -9.29 -8.16 -18.57
C ASP A 39 -8.33 -8.62 -17.47
N GLY A 40 -7.03 -8.39 -17.63
CA GLY A 40 -6.06 -8.67 -16.59
C GLY A 40 -6.21 -7.80 -15.35
N ILE A 41 -5.29 -7.99 -14.42
CA ILE A 41 -5.25 -7.30 -13.13
C ILE A 41 -3.93 -6.54 -12.97
N ARG A 42 -4.02 -5.37 -12.37
CA ARG A 42 -2.87 -4.56 -12.03
C ARG A 42 -2.18 -5.11 -10.79
N LEU A 43 -0.86 -5.09 -10.80
CA LEU A 43 -0.03 -5.39 -9.64
C LEU A 43 0.53 -4.10 -9.04
N SER A 44 0.45 -3.99 -7.72
CA SER A 44 1.10 -2.90 -7.02
C SER A 44 2.61 -3.13 -6.96
N THR A 45 3.36 -2.04 -7.03
CA THR A 45 4.79 -2.04 -6.73
C THR A 45 5.04 -1.37 -5.40
N PHE A 46 6.18 -1.68 -4.86
CA PHE A 46 6.68 -1.04 -3.67
C PHE A 46 6.94 0.47 -3.88
N GLU A 47 7.51 0.83 -5.03
CA GLU A 47 7.94 2.19 -5.39
C GLU A 47 6.79 3.11 -5.80
N TYR A 48 5.79 2.55 -6.49
CA TYR A 48 4.71 3.31 -7.11
C TYR A 48 3.32 2.92 -6.59
N GLY A 49 3.20 1.95 -5.68
CA GLY A 49 1.89 1.44 -5.26
C GLY A 49 1.08 0.99 -6.47
N LEU A 50 -0.16 1.47 -6.56
CA LEU A 50 -1.06 1.27 -7.70
C LEU A 50 -0.99 2.41 -8.77
N SER A 51 -0.08 3.38 -8.59
CA SER A 51 0.17 4.46 -9.56
C SER A 51 0.80 3.93 -10.84
N PRO A 52 0.67 4.66 -11.97
CA PRO A 52 1.45 4.38 -13.17
C PRO A 52 2.96 4.34 -12.86
N LEU A 53 3.65 3.37 -13.47
CA LEU A 53 5.08 3.18 -13.29
C LEU A 53 5.87 4.39 -13.81
N GLY A 54 6.80 4.88 -12.99
CA GLY A 54 7.87 5.77 -13.42
C GLY A 54 9.11 5.00 -13.86
N THR A 55 10.26 5.67 -13.81
CA THR A 55 11.54 5.03 -14.10
C THR A 55 11.86 3.94 -13.08
N LEU A 56 12.22 2.75 -13.57
CA LEU A 56 12.69 1.62 -12.78
C LEU A 56 14.13 1.30 -13.20
N ASN A 57 15.03 1.26 -12.22
CA ASN A 57 16.45 1.05 -12.41
C ASN A 57 16.84 -0.42 -12.14
N PRO A 58 17.88 -0.95 -12.81
CA PRO A 58 18.22 -2.37 -12.71
C PRO A 58 18.82 -2.77 -11.36
N ASN A 59 19.31 -1.80 -10.58
CA ASN A 59 20.05 -2.05 -9.33
C ASN A 59 19.15 -2.43 -8.16
N SER A 60 17.83 -2.27 -8.29
CA SER A 60 16.85 -2.59 -7.25
C SER A 60 15.85 -3.60 -7.78
N PRO A 61 15.64 -4.74 -7.09
CA PRO A 61 14.65 -5.71 -7.51
C PRO A 61 13.24 -5.12 -7.31
N VAL A 62 12.35 -5.36 -8.26
CA VAL A 62 10.94 -4.98 -8.12
C VAL A 62 10.17 -6.16 -7.54
N ILE A 63 9.47 -5.94 -6.45
CA ILE A 63 8.60 -6.95 -5.83
C ILE A 63 7.17 -6.64 -6.19
N LEU A 64 6.48 -7.63 -6.76
CA LEU A 64 5.07 -7.56 -7.07
C LEU A 64 4.30 -8.51 -6.18
N ILE A 65 3.29 -8.00 -5.51
CA ILE A 65 2.39 -8.77 -4.65
C ILE A 65 1.04 -8.85 -5.33
N LEU A 66 0.50 -10.06 -5.46
CA LEU A 66 -0.83 -10.28 -6.02
C LEU A 66 -1.89 -9.66 -5.10
N PRO A 67 -2.92 -8.98 -5.64
CA PRO A 67 -3.95 -8.36 -4.82
C PRO A 67 -4.81 -9.43 -4.13
N GLU A 68 -5.33 -9.05 -2.97
CA GLU A 68 -6.31 -9.81 -2.21
C GLU A 68 -7.69 -9.15 -2.42
N TYR A 69 -8.71 -9.95 -2.72
CA TYR A 69 -10.08 -9.46 -2.90
C TYR A 69 -10.97 -9.98 -1.77
N GLU A 70 -11.75 -9.09 -1.17
CA GLU A 70 -12.87 -9.48 -0.31
C GLU A 70 -13.99 -10.01 -1.21
N LEU A 71 -14.45 -11.24 -0.96
CA LEU A 71 -15.62 -11.77 -1.66
C LEU A 71 -16.89 -11.19 -1.03
N GLU A 72 -17.73 -10.56 -1.85
CA GLU A 72 -19.11 -10.29 -1.47
C GLU A 72 -19.92 -11.59 -1.59
N ASP A 73 -20.30 -12.18 -0.45
CA ASP A 73 -21.26 -13.29 -0.45
C ASP A 73 -22.66 -12.75 -0.80
N GLU A 74 -23.18 -13.09 -1.99
CA GLU A 74 -24.58 -12.81 -2.37
C GLU A 74 -25.61 -13.56 -1.49
N GLN A 75 -25.16 -14.49 -0.64
CA GLN A 75 -26.00 -15.27 0.27
C GLN A 75 -25.52 -15.08 1.70
N GLN A 76 -26.11 -14.08 2.38
CA GLN A 76 -26.00 -13.88 3.82
C GLN A 76 -26.36 -15.17 4.56
N GLU A 77 -25.38 -15.87 5.15
CA GLU A 77 -25.64 -16.58 6.41
C GLU A 77 -24.42 -16.90 7.30
N GLU A 78 -23.17 -16.61 6.91
CA GLU A 78 -22.06 -16.64 7.87
C GLU A 78 -20.94 -15.69 7.45
N LEU A 79 -20.70 -14.63 8.24
CA LEU A 79 -19.55 -13.73 8.12
C LEU A 79 -18.25 -14.49 8.42
N ILE A 80 -17.80 -15.32 7.49
CA ILE A 80 -16.39 -15.70 7.41
C ILE A 80 -15.84 -14.87 6.27
N GLU A 81 -15.02 -13.87 6.59
CA GLU A 81 -14.22 -13.12 5.61
C GLU A 81 -13.44 -14.11 4.73
N ARG A 82 -14.00 -14.48 3.58
CA ARG A 82 -13.30 -15.27 2.58
C ARG A 82 -12.56 -14.29 1.68
N ILE A 83 -11.39 -13.86 2.14
CA ILE A 83 -10.44 -13.20 1.26
C ILE A 83 -10.03 -14.22 0.19
N GLU A 84 -10.35 -13.94 -1.08
CA GLU A 84 -9.80 -14.73 -2.19
C GLU A 84 -8.34 -14.32 -2.37
N GLN A 85 -7.44 -15.19 -1.92
CA GLN A 85 -6.01 -15.06 -2.20
C GLN A 85 -5.72 -15.56 -3.62
N LEU A 86 -5.43 -14.61 -4.52
CA LEU A 86 -5.01 -14.93 -5.87
C LEU A 86 -3.65 -15.64 -5.87
N ARG A 87 -3.48 -16.54 -6.84
CA ARG A 87 -2.26 -17.32 -7.02
C ARG A 87 -1.70 -17.15 -8.43
N ILE A 88 -0.37 -17.10 -8.55
CA ILE A 88 0.33 -16.96 -9.84
C ILE A 88 -0.14 -18.02 -10.85
N GLY A 89 -0.39 -19.25 -10.39
CA GLY A 89 -0.88 -20.35 -11.24
C GLY A 89 -2.25 -20.13 -11.89
N GLN A 90 -3.03 -19.11 -11.48
CA GLN A 90 -4.28 -18.73 -12.13
C GLN A 90 -4.07 -17.88 -13.39
N PHE A 91 -2.85 -17.38 -13.62
CA PHE A 91 -2.51 -16.45 -14.69
C PHE A 91 -1.60 -17.11 -15.73
N LYS A 92 -1.66 -16.60 -16.97
CA LYS A 92 -0.91 -17.11 -18.12
C LYS A 92 0.10 -16.13 -18.68
N SER A 93 0.03 -14.86 -18.30
CA SER A 93 1.03 -13.86 -18.66
C SER A 93 1.23 -12.80 -17.59
N LEU A 94 2.46 -12.29 -17.53
CA LEU A 94 2.85 -11.07 -16.83
C LEU A 94 3.35 -10.08 -17.87
N SER A 95 2.89 -8.84 -17.85
CA SER A 95 3.28 -7.81 -18.80
C SER A 95 3.51 -6.45 -18.16
N LEU A 96 4.19 -5.58 -18.91
CA LEU A 96 3.98 -4.15 -18.84
C LEU A 96 2.80 -3.81 -19.75
N PHE A 97 1.70 -3.33 -19.17
CA PHE A 97 0.49 -2.99 -19.90
C PHE A 97 0.18 -1.51 -19.75
N SER A 98 0.01 -0.82 -20.88
CA SER A 98 -0.47 0.55 -20.93
C SER A 98 -1.99 0.54 -21.08
N LEU A 99 -2.70 1.08 -20.09
CA LEU A 99 -4.14 1.30 -20.17
C LEU A 99 -4.51 2.45 -21.10
N ASN A 100 -3.53 3.30 -21.44
CA ASN A 100 -3.66 4.22 -22.55
C ASN A 100 -3.45 3.45 -23.86
N GLY A 101 -4.54 3.19 -24.58
CA GLY A 101 -4.53 2.42 -25.84
C GLY A 101 -4.58 0.90 -25.70
N ASP A 102 -4.78 0.37 -24.49
CA ASP A 102 -4.92 -1.07 -24.19
C ASP A 102 -3.83 -1.94 -24.83
N VAL A 103 -2.57 -1.57 -24.63
CA VAL A 103 -1.41 -2.17 -25.31
C VAL A 103 -0.40 -2.77 -24.34
N SER A 104 0.03 -4.00 -24.62
CA SER A 104 1.16 -4.63 -23.95
C SER A 104 2.47 -4.13 -24.55
N ILE A 105 3.31 -3.50 -23.73
CA ILE A 105 4.64 -2.97 -24.11
C ILE A 105 5.66 -4.12 -24.17
N GLY A 106 5.49 -5.12 -23.30
CA GLY A 106 6.29 -6.32 -23.26
C GLY A 106 5.67 -7.33 -22.30
N SER A 107 5.79 -8.63 -22.60
CA SER A 107 5.18 -9.68 -21.80
C SER A 107 6.05 -10.92 -21.70
N VAL A 108 5.84 -11.67 -20.62
CA VAL A 108 6.36 -13.02 -20.43
C VAL A 108 5.18 -13.96 -20.19
N LYS A 109 5.28 -15.17 -20.75
CA LYS A 109 4.28 -16.21 -20.50
C LYS A 109 4.59 -16.91 -19.18
N ILE A 110 3.54 -17.15 -18.40
CA ILE A 110 3.61 -17.98 -17.19
C ILE A 110 3.40 -19.43 -17.63
N PRO A 111 4.35 -20.35 -17.37
CA PRO A 111 4.19 -21.76 -17.72
C PRO A 111 3.03 -22.40 -16.95
N GLU A 112 2.23 -23.25 -17.62
CA GLU A 112 1.09 -23.95 -16.99
C GLU A 112 1.52 -24.89 -15.85
N ASN A 113 2.74 -25.40 -15.91
CA ASN A 113 3.35 -26.28 -14.92
C ASN A 113 4.40 -25.55 -14.05
N LEU A 114 4.24 -24.24 -13.83
CA LEU A 114 5.12 -23.47 -12.96
C LEU A 114 5.11 -24.07 -11.55
N ILE A 115 6.26 -24.55 -11.10
CA ILE A 115 6.46 -24.98 -9.72
C ILE A 115 6.92 -23.76 -8.93
N VAL A 116 6.06 -23.25 -8.07
CA VAL A 116 6.40 -22.13 -7.19
C VAL A 116 6.95 -22.65 -5.85
N PRO A 117 7.91 -21.95 -5.23
CA PRO A 117 8.36 -22.27 -3.89
C PRO A 117 7.24 -22.18 -2.84
N LYS A 118 7.27 -23.07 -1.85
CA LYS A 118 6.23 -23.17 -0.82
C LYS A 118 6.81 -23.28 0.57
N THR A 119 6.14 -22.66 1.54
CA THR A 119 6.48 -22.82 2.96
C THR A 119 6.39 -24.29 3.34
N GLN A 120 7.22 -24.74 4.28
CA GLN A 120 7.22 -26.11 4.76
C GLN A 120 6.89 -26.18 6.24
N LEU A 121 5.91 -27.01 6.60
CA LEU A 121 5.60 -27.34 7.99
C LEU A 121 6.43 -28.56 8.43
N ILE A 122 7.14 -28.41 9.53
CA ILE A 122 7.85 -29.46 10.26
C ILE A 122 7.00 -29.77 11.50
N GLN A 123 6.59 -31.03 11.64
CA GLN A 123 5.70 -31.45 12.73
C GLN A 123 6.40 -31.50 14.10
N ASP A 124 7.74 -31.55 14.11
CA ASP A 124 8.52 -31.49 15.33
C ASP A 124 8.36 -30.13 16.03
N GLU A 125 8.58 -30.13 17.34
CA GLU A 125 8.33 -29.00 18.23
C GLU A 125 9.60 -28.68 19.02
N LEU A 126 9.77 -27.40 19.39
CA LEU A 126 10.76 -27.04 20.42
C LEU A 126 10.34 -27.69 21.74
N ARG A 127 11.24 -28.48 22.33
CA ARG A 127 10.99 -29.11 23.63
C ARG A 127 12.22 -29.05 24.51
N GLY A 128 11.98 -28.74 25.78
CA GLY A 128 13.01 -28.55 26.78
C GLY A 128 12.54 -28.89 28.18
N THR A 129 13.49 -29.28 29.04
CA THR A 129 13.18 -29.61 30.45
C THR A 129 13.42 -28.44 31.40
N ARG A 130 14.01 -27.34 30.90
CA ARG A 130 14.36 -26.16 31.70
C ARG A 130 13.50 -24.98 31.29
N TYR A 131 12.98 -24.27 32.29
CA TYR A 131 12.18 -23.05 32.09
C TYR A 131 10.99 -23.24 31.14
N ASP A 132 10.49 -24.47 31.05
CA ASP A 132 9.27 -24.82 30.31
C ASP A 132 9.30 -24.45 28.82
N VAL A 133 10.46 -24.62 28.17
CA VAL A 133 10.59 -24.41 26.72
C VAL A 133 9.74 -25.43 25.97
N GLN A 134 8.67 -24.95 25.34
CA GLN A 134 7.79 -25.74 24.49
C GLN A 134 7.31 -24.90 23.28
N SER A 135 6.85 -25.56 22.22
CA SER A 135 6.12 -24.93 21.13
C SER A 135 5.14 -25.92 20.49
N GLY A 136 4.27 -25.42 19.62
CA GLY A 136 3.67 -26.21 18.55
C GLY A 136 4.67 -26.43 17.39
N PRO A 137 4.17 -26.87 16.23
CA PRO A 137 5.00 -27.16 15.05
C PRO A 137 5.89 -25.98 14.60
N ILE A 138 6.88 -26.29 13.78
CA ILE A 138 7.78 -25.29 13.16
C ILE A 138 7.41 -25.12 11.70
N GLN A 139 7.25 -23.89 11.21
CA GLN A 139 7.01 -23.61 9.79
C GLN A 139 8.16 -22.79 9.21
N ILE A 140 8.82 -23.35 8.20
CA ILE A 140 9.80 -22.66 7.38
C ILE A 140 9.07 -21.80 6.37
N LEU A 141 9.15 -20.48 6.52
CA LEU A 141 8.45 -19.53 5.65
C LEU A 141 9.27 -19.21 4.40
N ASP A 142 10.56 -18.97 4.58
CA ASP A 142 11.52 -18.69 3.51
C ASP A 142 12.92 -19.19 3.93
N THR A 143 13.93 -18.97 3.10
CA THR A 143 15.30 -19.43 3.37
C THR A 143 15.91 -18.89 4.68
N LYS A 144 15.40 -17.79 5.26
CA LYS A 144 15.91 -17.16 6.48
C LYS A 144 14.86 -16.96 7.58
N THR A 145 13.59 -17.24 7.35
CA THR A 145 12.52 -16.99 8.33
C THR A 145 11.88 -18.29 8.79
N ILE A 146 11.89 -18.52 10.11
CA ILE A 146 11.26 -19.66 10.76
C ILE A 146 10.13 -19.16 11.66
N LYS A 147 8.93 -19.69 11.47
CA LYS A 147 7.79 -19.49 12.36
C LYS A 147 7.72 -20.63 13.38
N ILE A 148 7.57 -20.28 14.64
CA ILE A 148 7.42 -21.19 15.77
C ILE A 148 6.01 -20.98 16.31
N PHE A 149 5.16 -21.99 16.19
CA PHE A 149 3.78 -21.88 16.65
C PHE A 149 3.69 -21.96 18.19
N GLY A 150 2.87 -21.12 18.80
CA GLY A 150 2.50 -21.24 20.23
C GLY A 150 3.68 -21.42 21.19
N PHE A 151 4.68 -20.53 21.12
CA PHE A 151 5.90 -20.65 21.93
C PHE A 151 5.61 -20.44 23.44
N ILE A 152 6.23 -21.28 24.28
CA ILE A 152 6.16 -21.23 25.75
C ILE A 152 7.59 -21.17 26.29
N PHE A 153 7.85 -20.22 27.19
CA PHE A 153 9.14 -20.07 27.86
C PHE A 153 9.01 -19.19 29.11
N GLN A 154 9.57 -19.62 30.24
CA GLN A 154 9.63 -18.86 31.50
C GLN A 154 10.86 -17.94 31.53
N GLY A 155 10.97 -17.04 30.54
CA GLY A 155 12.08 -16.08 30.42
C GLY A 155 12.22 -15.16 31.63
N ASP A 156 11.13 -14.91 32.35
CA ASP A 156 11.11 -14.11 33.59
C ASP A 156 11.84 -14.77 34.77
N LYS A 157 12.12 -16.08 34.68
CA LYS A 157 12.90 -16.84 35.67
C LYS A 157 14.26 -17.28 35.17
N ALA A 158 14.47 -17.27 33.86
CA ALA A 158 15.73 -17.68 33.26
C ALA A 158 16.81 -16.60 33.49
N PRO A 159 18.08 -16.98 33.68
CA PRO A 159 19.18 -16.02 33.85
C PRO A 159 19.48 -15.24 32.57
N ASP A 160 19.39 -15.92 31.41
CA ASP A 160 19.28 -15.37 30.07
C ASP A 160 18.72 -16.47 29.14
N GLY A 161 18.31 -16.11 27.94
CA GLY A 161 17.82 -17.05 26.93
C GLY A 161 17.74 -16.36 25.58
N TYR A 162 18.20 -17.05 24.53
CA TYR A 162 18.18 -16.54 23.17
C TYR A 162 17.65 -17.62 22.24
N PHE A 163 16.98 -17.23 21.15
CA PHE A 163 16.95 -18.13 20.00
C PHE A 163 18.36 -18.27 19.43
N TYR A 164 18.79 -19.51 19.32
CA TYR A 164 20.13 -19.89 18.89
C TYR A 164 19.99 -20.95 17.81
N VAL A 165 20.74 -20.80 16.74
CA VAL A 165 20.68 -21.69 15.57
C VAL A 165 22.08 -22.14 15.23
N GLY A 166 22.24 -23.36 14.77
CA GLY A 166 23.57 -23.90 14.56
C GLY A 166 23.66 -25.09 13.63
N ARG A 167 24.89 -25.55 13.47
CA ARG A 167 25.27 -26.65 12.58
C ARG A 167 25.82 -27.82 13.39
N GLY A 168 25.72 -29.02 12.84
CA GLY A 168 26.06 -30.27 13.49
C GLY A 168 25.03 -30.72 14.52
N LEU A 169 25.24 -31.92 15.05
CA LEU A 169 24.29 -32.56 15.97
C LEU A 169 24.43 -32.08 17.42
N ASN A 170 25.54 -31.41 17.76
CA ASN A 170 25.82 -30.96 19.11
C ASN A 170 25.44 -29.49 19.26
N ILE A 171 24.65 -29.19 20.28
CA ILE A 171 24.22 -27.83 20.61
C ILE A 171 25.16 -27.28 21.68
N THR A 172 26.13 -26.48 21.23
CA THR A 172 27.09 -25.80 22.09
C THR A 172 27.16 -24.34 21.70
N LYS A 173 27.83 -23.53 22.54
CA LYS A 173 28.05 -22.12 22.26
C LYS A 173 28.82 -21.91 20.95
N GLU A 174 29.79 -22.78 20.65
CA GLU A 174 30.65 -22.69 19.46
C GLU A 174 29.96 -23.17 18.18
N SER A 175 28.95 -24.04 18.29
CA SER A 175 28.27 -24.63 17.13
C SER A 175 27.05 -23.84 16.64
N GLY A 176 26.70 -22.76 17.31
CA GLY A 176 25.58 -21.90 16.92
C GLY A 176 25.85 -20.41 16.95
N VAL A 177 24.81 -19.64 16.65
CA VAL A 177 24.78 -18.17 16.63
C VAL A 177 23.39 -17.69 17.06
N LYS A 178 23.32 -16.47 17.61
CA LYS A 178 22.04 -15.84 17.96
C LYS A 178 21.21 -15.58 16.70
N ALA A 179 19.90 -15.80 16.80
CA ALA A 179 18.93 -15.46 15.79
C ALA A 179 17.96 -14.39 16.34
N ALA A 180 17.53 -13.47 15.48
CA ALA A 180 16.71 -12.32 15.87
C ALA A 180 15.22 -12.70 15.93
N ILE A 181 14.47 -12.13 16.87
CA ILE A 181 13.01 -12.21 16.86
C ILE A 181 12.46 -11.02 16.06
N ARG A 182 11.74 -11.29 14.97
CA ARG A 182 11.12 -10.25 14.13
C ARG A 182 10.21 -9.35 14.96
N GLY A 183 10.36 -8.04 14.78
CA GLY A 183 9.57 -7.02 15.49
C GLY A 183 10.03 -6.73 16.92
N ARG A 184 11.07 -7.42 17.41
CA ARG A 184 11.66 -7.23 18.74
C ARG A 184 13.13 -6.88 18.66
N ASP A 185 13.91 -7.67 17.90
CA ASP A 185 15.36 -7.53 17.77
C ASP A 185 15.74 -6.93 16.41
N THR A 186 16.96 -6.40 16.32
CA THR A 186 17.66 -6.17 15.05
C THR A 186 18.86 -7.11 14.96
N PHE A 187 19.40 -7.35 13.76
CA PHE A 187 20.59 -8.20 13.60
C PHE A 187 21.80 -7.69 14.41
N ASP A 188 21.91 -6.38 14.61
CA ASP A 188 22.98 -5.76 15.41
C ASP A 188 22.68 -5.72 16.91
N SER A 189 21.44 -5.97 17.33
CA SER A 189 21.00 -5.86 18.72
C SER A 189 19.99 -6.95 19.07
N ILE A 190 20.51 -8.14 19.37
CA ILE A 190 19.73 -9.28 19.88
C ILE A 190 19.88 -9.37 21.40
N THR A 191 18.77 -9.15 22.11
CA THR A 191 18.73 -9.11 23.58
C THR A 191 18.13 -10.38 24.18
N PRO A 192 18.48 -10.77 25.42
CA PRO A 192 17.91 -11.97 26.02
C PRO A 192 16.39 -11.88 26.18
N ILE A 193 15.72 -13.00 26.04
CA ILE A 193 14.29 -13.19 26.21
C ILE A 193 13.97 -13.24 27.70
N ASN A 194 13.63 -12.08 28.29
CA ASN A 194 13.36 -11.95 29.72
C ASN A 194 11.85 -11.92 30.03
N GLU A 195 11.02 -11.82 28.99
CA GLU A 195 9.58 -11.90 29.09
C GLU A 195 9.09 -13.36 29.14
N ARG A 196 7.92 -13.56 29.75
CA ARG A 196 7.26 -14.87 29.77
C ARG A 196 6.41 -15.07 28.52
N TYR A 197 6.54 -16.24 27.91
CA TYR A 197 5.65 -16.73 26.84
C TYR A 197 4.79 -17.88 27.34
N THR A 198 3.50 -17.85 27.00
CA THR A 198 2.49 -18.80 27.50
C THR A 198 1.73 -19.53 26.38
N GLY A 199 2.26 -19.52 25.15
CA GLY A 199 1.68 -20.25 24.01
C GLY A 199 0.63 -19.49 23.20
N GLY A 200 0.20 -18.30 23.66
CA GLY A 200 -0.79 -17.49 22.94
C GLY A 200 -0.23 -16.67 21.77
N LYS A 201 1.06 -16.78 21.47
CA LYS A 201 1.75 -16.02 20.41
C LYS A 201 2.71 -16.92 19.65
N ASP A 202 2.70 -16.75 18.32
CA ASP A 202 3.71 -17.32 17.45
C ASP A 202 4.96 -16.43 17.44
N ILE A 203 6.12 -17.03 17.20
CA ILE A 203 7.39 -16.32 17.09
C ILE A 203 7.94 -16.48 15.68
N TYR A 204 8.50 -15.41 15.15
CA TYR A 204 9.17 -15.39 13.86
C TYR A 204 10.65 -15.13 14.13
N VAL A 205 11.48 -16.14 13.86
CA VAL A 205 12.92 -16.11 14.04
C VAL A 205 13.59 -15.87 12.70
N GLU A 206 14.43 -14.85 12.64
CA GLU A 206 15.20 -14.46 11.47
C GLU A 206 16.66 -14.92 11.61
N LEU A 207 17.09 -15.73 10.65
CA LEU A 207 18.44 -16.26 10.59
C LEU A 207 19.43 -15.16 10.20
N PRO A 208 20.60 -15.09 10.87
CA PRO A 208 21.60 -14.07 10.59
C PRO A 208 22.28 -14.29 9.23
N ASP A 209 23.11 -13.33 8.81
CA ASP A 209 23.89 -13.46 7.58
C ASP A 209 24.86 -14.65 7.63
N GLY A 210 24.98 -15.34 6.48
CA GLY A 210 25.74 -16.59 6.37
C GLY A 210 25.01 -17.84 6.86
N TYR A 211 23.77 -17.70 7.34
CA TYR A 211 22.89 -18.79 7.75
C TYR A 211 21.60 -18.80 6.93
N ASP A 212 21.12 -20.00 6.63
CA ASP A 212 19.82 -20.26 6.04
C ASP A 212 19.29 -21.60 6.55
N VAL A 213 18.02 -21.89 6.27
CA VAL A 213 17.31 -23.09 6.74
C VAL A 213 17.83 -24.39 6.11
N GLN A 214 18.58 -24.33 5.01
CA GLN A 214 19.25 -25.50 4.41
C GLN A 214 20.56 -25.83 5.13
N HIS A 215 21.17 -24.83 5.76
CA HIS A 215 22.49 -24.92 6.36
C HIS A 215 22.49 -24.76 7.89
N ILE A 216 21.35 -24.99 8.54
CA ILE A 216 21.25 -25.20 9.99
C ILE A 216 20.67 -26.58 10.27
N ASP A 217 21.08 -27.17 11.39
CA ASP A 217 20.63 -28.48 11.83
C ASP A 217 19.64 -28.39 12.98
N TRP A 218 19.59 -27.27 13.71
CA TRP A 218 18.74 -27.08 14.87
C TRP A 218 18.46 -25.61 15.19
N ILE A 219 17.38 -25.38 15.92
CA ILE A 219 17.05 -24.15 16.63
C ILE A 219 16.82 -24.50 18.10
N SER A 220 17.31 -23.65 19.00
CA SER A 220 17.30 -23.83 20.45
C SER A 220 16.95 -22.53 21.17
N VAL A 221 16.35 -22.66 22.35
CA VAL A 221 16.42 -21.63 23.38
C VAL A 221 17.68 -21.89 24.20
N TYR A 222 18.71 -21.08 23.99
CA TYR A 222 20.03 -21.30 24.55
C TYR A 222 20.42 -20.21 25.55
N CYS A 223 20.97 -20.64 26.68
CA CYS A 223 21.53 -19.78 27.72
C CYS A 223 23.02 -19.59 27.47
N LEU A 224 23.41 -18.43 26.94
CA LEU A 224 24.82 -18.14 26.65
C LEU A 224 25.63 -17.89 27.91
N ARG A 225 24.99 -17.40 28.98
CA ARG A 225 25.67 -17.14 30.25
C ARG A 225 26.19 -18.40 30.93
N PHE A 226 25.46 -19.52 30.82
CA PHE A 226 25.83 -20.79 31.45
C PHE A 226 26.09 -21.92 30.45
N GLU A 227 25.99 -21.64 29.15
CA GLU A 227 26.26 -22.58 28.05
C GLU A 227 25.35 -23.81 28.08
N VAL A 228 24.07 -23.58 28.35
CA VAL A 228 23.06 -24.63 28.50
C VAL A 228 21.96 -24.48 27.45
N ASP A 229 21.68 -25.58 26.75
CA ASP A 229 20.47 -25.74 25.96
C ASP A 229 19.26 -25.93 26.88
N TYR A 230 18.29 -25.01 26.81
CA TYR A 230 17.04 -25.14 27.56
C TYR A 230 16.03 -26.02 26.85
N GLY A 231 16.09 -26.09 25.52
CA GLY A 231 15.25 -26.89 24.67
C GLY A 231 15.49 -26.57 23.19
N HIS A 232 15.44 -27.59 22.36
CA HIS A 232 15.74 -27.47 20.93
C HIS A 232 14.79 -28.31 20.07
N VAL A 233 14.87 -28.06 18.78
CA VAL A 233 14.28 -28.90 17.73
C VAL A 233 15.26 -28.97 16.57
N PHE A 234 15.36 -30.14 15.94
CA PHE A 234 16.19 -30.31 14.76
C PHE A 234 15.46 -29.83 13.51
N ILE A 235 16.18 -29.10 12.65
CA ILE A 235 15.72 -28.64 11.35
C ILE A 235 16.31 -29.60 10.32
N ARG A 236 15.47 -30.49 9.77
CA ARG A 236 15.91 -31.56 8.86
C ARG A 236 14.92 -31.74 7.72
N ASN A 237 15.38 -32.36 6.63
CA ASN A 237 14.57 -32.69 5.46
C ASN A 237 13.89 -31.44 4.84
N ILE A 238 14.62 -30.33 4.77
CA ILE A 238 14.10 -29.10 4.18
C ILE A 238 14.09 -29.25 2.66
N SER A 239 12.95 -28.94 2.05
CA SER A 239 12.78 -28.93 0.61
C SER A 239 13.75 -27.93 -0.02
N PRO A 240 14.42 -28.22 -1.14
CA PRO A 240 15.18 -27.22 -1.87
C PRO A 240 14.27 -26.13 -2.50
N MET A 241 12.95 -26.34 -2.49
CA MET A 241 11.95 -25.47 -3.10
C MET A 241 11.19 -24.63 -2.05
N ILE A 242 11.92 -24.11 -1.06
CA ILE A 242 11.42 -23.12 -0.07
C ILE A 242 11.52 -21.71 -0.68
N PRO A 243 10.59 -20.78 -0.37
CA PRO A 243 10.67 -19.41 -0.85
C PRO A 243 12.03 -18.77 -0.55
N PRO A 244 12.62 -18.02 -1.50
CA PRO A 244 13.82 -17.25 -1.21
C PRO A 244 13.47 -16.15 -0.21
N HIS A 245 14.42 -15.82 0.66
CA HIS A 245 14.28 -14.65 1.51
C HIS A 245 14.43 -13.40 0.66
N VAL A 246 13.34 -12.65 0.53
CA VAL A 246 13.31 -11.38 -0.16
C VAL A 246 13.13 -10.30 0.89
N GLN A 247 14.14 -9.44 1.01
CA GLN A 247 13.99 -8.23 1.80
C GLN A 247 12.93 -7.38 1.10
N ILE A 248 11.77 -7.24 1.75
CA ILE A 248 10.76 -6.30 1.29
C ILE A 248 11.38 -4.92 1.50
N PRO A 249 11.61 -4.12 0.44
CA PRO A 249 12.13 -2.77 0.61
C PRO A 249 11.22 -2.01 1.58
N LYS A 250 11.80 -1.17 2.44
CA LYS A 250 11.00 -0.33 3.36
C LYS A 250 10.18 0.67 2.58
N GLY A 251 8.85 0.64 2.77
CA GLY A 251 7.79 1.53 2.24
C GLY A 251 8.30 2.93 1.91
N ALA A 252 7.93 3.51 0.76
CA ALA A 252 7.78 4.97 0.75
C ALA A 252 6.93 5.35 1.98
N ASP A 253 5.87 4.57 2.23
CA ASP A 253 5.03 4.61 3.44
C ASP A 253 5.75 4.31 4.76
N ASP A 254 6.76 3.44 4.79
CA ASP A 254 7.54 3.17 6.01
C ASP A 254 8.53 4.30 6.29
N ILE A 255 9.09 4.92 5.24
CA ILE A 255 9.85 6.18 5.33
C ILE A 255 8.95 7.31 5.86
N PHE A 256 7.68 7.36 5.43
CA PHE A 256 6.72 8.38 5.92
C PHE A 256 6.27 8.14 7.37
N LYS A 257 6.06 6.88 7.78
CA LYS A 257 5.70 6.53 9.18
C LYS A 257 6.77 6.95 10.18
N ASP A 258 8.05 6.83 9.82
CA ASP A 258 9.17 7.26 10.66
C ASP A 258 9.25 8.81 10.78
N ASN A 259 8.53 9.57 9.94
CA ASN A 259 8.63 11.03 9.84
C ASN A 259 7.27 11.74 9.75
N LYS A 260 6.40 11.59 10.77
CA LYS A 260 5.14 12.35 10.94
C LYS A 260 5.28 13.89 10.83
N GLN A 261 6.49 14.42 10.92
CA GLN A 261 6.79 15.86 10.81
C GLN A 261 6.78 16.42 9.38
N LEU A 262 6.69 15.57 8.35
CA LEU A 262 6.79 16.02 6.95
C LEU A 262 5.44 16.42 6.32
N THR A 263 4.29 16.16 6.94
CA THR A 263 2.97 16.39 6.31
C THR A 263 2.36 17.72 6.72
N TRP A 264 1.87 18.52 5.75
CA TRP A 264 1.03 19.68 6.06
C TRP A 264 -0.30 19.23 6.68
N HIS A 265 -0.87 20.06 7.55
CA HIS A 265 -2.18 19.78 8.12
C HIS A 265 -3.25 19.70 7.02
N VAL A 266 -4.00 18.60 6.97
CA VAL A 266 -5.12 18.43 6.04
C VAL A 266 -6.25 19.37 6.45
N SER A 267 -6.69 20.22 5.52
CA SER A 267 -7.81 21.14 5.78
C SER A 267 -9.12 20.38 5.76
N ASN A 268 -10.10 20.77 6.59
CA ASN A 268 -11.46 20.21 6.53
C ASN A 268 -12.44 21.32 6.14
N LEU A 269 -13.32 21.05 5.18
CA LEU A 269 -14.43 21.94 4.81
C LEU A 269 -15.77 21.26 5.15
N LEU A 270 -16.65 22.00 5.81
CA LEU A 270 -17.92 21.47 6.30
C LEU A 270 -19.07 21.95 5.42
N GLY A 271 -19.98 21.02 5.12
CA GLY A 271 -21.25 21.30 4.48
C GLY A 271 -22.30 21.80 5.48
N THR A 272 -22.19 23.07 5.90
CA THR A 272 -23.15 23.72 6.80
C THR A 272 -24.35 24.30 6.02
N ASP A 273 -25.38 24.77 6.72
CA ASP A 273 -26.53 25.44 6.09
C ASP A 273 -26.13 26.70 5.29
N SER A 274 -24.99 27.31 5.64
CA SER A 274 -24.41 28.47 4.93
C SER A 274 -23.41 28.07 3.83
N GLN A 275 -23.02 26.79 3.75
CA GLN A 275 -22.02 26.27 2.83
C GLN A 275 -22.52 24.96 2.18
N LEU A 276 -23.36 25.09 1.17
CA LEU A 276 -23.87 23.95 0.39
C LEU A 276 -23.12 23.74 -0.93
N ASN A 277 -22.33 24.72 -1.36
CA ASN A 277 -21.61 24.73 -2.63
C ASN A 277 -20.12 24.49 -2.41
N PHE A 278 -19.51 23.63 -3.24
CA PHE A 278 -18.07 23.36 -3.22
C PHE A 278 -17.51 23.44 -4.63
N THR A 279 -16.47 24.25 -4.83
CA THR A 279 -15.85 24.45 -6.14
C THR A 279 -14.60 23.59 -6.25
N PHE A 280 -14.56 22.72 -7.26
CA PHE A 280 -13.46 21.80 -7.54
C PHE A 280 -12.63 22.33 -8.68
N GLN A 281 -11.35 22.57 -8.41
CA GLN A 281 -10.37 23.13 -9.34
C GLN A 281 -9.10 22.29 -9.32
N LEU A 282 -8.30 22.37 -10.38
CA LEU A 282 -7.01 21.68 -10.40
C LEU A 282 -5.93 22.54 -9.73
N GLY A 283 -4.98 21.90 -9.05
CA GLY A 283 -3.83 22.59 -8.49
C GLY A 283 -2.62 21.67 -8.34
N PRO A 284 -1.41 22.22 -8.12
CA PRO A 284 -0.21 21.42 -7.93
C PRO A 284 -0.32 20.54 -6.67
N PRO A 285 0.33 19.37 -6.63
CA PRO A 285 0.21 18.44 -5.49
C PRO A 285 0.86 18.95 -4.19
N GLY A 286 1.64 20.04 -4.21
CA GLY A 286 2.25 20.61 -3.01
C GLY A 286 3.49 19.85 -2.53
N GLY A 287 4.32 19.35 -3.45
CA GLY A 287 5.60 18.71 -3.13
C GLY A 287 5.46 17.43 -2.31
N MET A 288 6.45 17.16 -1.45
CA MET A 288 6.39 16.04 -0.51
C MET A 288 5.37 16.29 0.59
N LYS A 289 5.25 17.52 1.09
CA LYS A 289 4.43 17.84 2.27
C LYS A 289 2.93 17.87 2.02
N GLY A 290 2.53 18.08 0.76
CA GLY A 290 1.14 18.16 0.31
C GLY A 290 0.50 16.79 0.06
N HIS A 291 -0.19 16.68 -1.07
CA HIS A 291 -1.03 15.54 -1.46
C HIS A 291 -0.34 14.19 -1.32
N LYS A 292 0.95 14.10 -1.69
CA LYS A 292 1.77 12.90 -1.56
C LYS A 292 1.73 12.32 -0.14
N SER A 293 2.11 13.11 0.86
CA SER A 293 2.11 12.66 2.26
C SER A 293 0.71 12.61 2.87
N MET A 294 -0.19 13.52 2.47
CA MET A 294 -1.58 13.53 2.98
C MET A 294 -2.36 12.29 2.57
N ARG A 295 -2.11 11.75 1.37
CA ARG A 295 -2.85 10.64 0.78
C ARG A 295 -2.06 9.34 0.72
N HIS A 296 -0.81 9.32 1.20
CA HIS A 296 0.11 8.19 1.09
C HIS A 296 0.24 7.71 -0.37
N VAL A 297 0.47 8.68 -1.27
CA VAL A 297 0.61 8.44 -2.71
C VAL A 297 2.08 8.64 -3.09
N PRO A 298 2.84 7.60 -3.46
CA PRO A 298 4.26 7.72 -3.76
C PRO A 298 4.59 8.69 -4.89
N LYS A 299 3.71 8.77 -5.91
CA LYS A 299 3.86 9.65 -7.07
C LYS A 299 2.51 10.28 -7.45
N PRO A 300 2.21 11.50 -6.96
CA PRO A 300 0.98 12.18 -7.36
C PRO A 300 1.03 12.60 -8.83
N PRO A 301 -0.12 12.72 -9.50
CA PRO A 301 -0.21 13.33 -10.83
C PRO A 301 0.21 14.82 -10.80
N PRO A 302 0.48 15.43 -11.98
CA PRO A 302 0.89 16.84 -12.06
C PRO A 302 -0.10 17.83 -11.45
N TYR A 303 -1.39 17.46 -11.44
CA TYR A 303 -2.46 18.23 -10.82
C TYR A 303 -3.32 17.32 -9.95
N VAL A 304 -3.86 17.87 -8.87
CA VAL A 304 -4.81 17.22 -7.96
C VAL A 304 -6.00 18.15 -7.73
N TRP A 305 -7.08 17.63 -7.14
CA TRP A 305 -8.26 18.41 -6.84
C TRP A 305 -8.07 19.30 -5.61
N TYR A 306 -8.26 20.60 -5.82
CA TYR A 306 -8.48 21.57 -4.76
C TYR A 306 -9.99 21.79 -4.61
N VAL A 307 -10.46 21.91 -3.38
CA VAL A 307 -11.86 22.23 -3.07
C VAL A 307 -11.91 23.59 -2.39
N ASN A 308 -12.67 24.52 -2.96
CA ASN A 308 -12.65 25.94 -2.62
C ASN A 308 -11.22 26.53 -2.59
N GLY A 309 -10.34 26.01 -3.47
CA GLY A 309 -8.93 26.38 -3.55
C GLY A 309 -8.03 25.72 -2.50
N TYR A 310 -8.51 24.75 -1.71
CA TYR A 310 -7.72 24.06 -0.68
C TYR A 310 -7.50 22.58 -0.99
N LEU A 311 -6.32 22.05 -0.61
CA LEU A 311 -6.16 20.61 -0.38
C LEU A 311 -6.90 20.24 0.91
N ALA A 312 -8.14 19.76 0.76
CA ALA A 312 -9.06 19.60 1.87
C ALA A 312 -9.89 18.32 1.79
N ASP A 313 -10.17 17.71 2.94
CA ASP A 313 -11.25 16.74 3.05
C ASP A 313 -12.59 17.46 3.27
N LEU A 314 -13.70 16.81 2.89
CA LEU A 314 -15.05 17.31 3.10
C LEU A 314 -15.75 16.56 4.24
N TYR A 315 -16.63 17.28 4.93
CA TYR A 315 -17.61 16.73 5.86
C TYR A 315 -19.01 17.12 5.40
N LEU A 316 -19.85 16.13 5.09
CA LEU A 316 -21.20 16.33 4.58
C LEU A 316 -22.20 15.66 5.51
N LYS A 317 -23.38 16.28 5.70
CA LYS A 317 -24.47 15.70 6.48
C LYS A 317 -25.41 14.87 5.63
N ARG A 318 -25.91 13.78 6.19
CA ARG A 318 -26.98 12.98 5.56
C ARG A 318 -28.25 13.80 5.39
N GLY A 319 -28.96 13.56 4.29
CA GLY A 319 -30.23 14.20 3.97
C GLY A 319 -30.12 15.63 3.43
N ILE A 320 -28.91 16.20 3.32
CA ILE A 320 -28.67 17.55 2.77
C ILE A 320 -28.14 17.44 1.35
N THR A 321 -28.69 18.25 0.44
CA THR A 321 -28.23 18.33 -0.94
C THR A 321 -27.10 19.33 -1.07
N TYR A 322 -25.97 18.87 -1.59
CA TYR A 322 -24.79 19.68 -1.88
C TYR A 322 -24.60 19.83 -3.38
N THR A 323 -24.03 20.95 -3.78
CA THR A 323 -23.68 21.25 -5.17
C THR A 323 -22.18 21.37 -5.32
N PHE A 324 -21.62 20.55 -6.21
CA PHE A 324 -20.22 20.59 -6.59
C PHE A 324 -20.09 21.27 -7.94
N ILE A 325 -19.41 22.41 -7.95
CA ILE A 325 -19.09 23.19 -9.13
C ILE A 325 -17.76 22.65 -9.65
N VAL A 326 -17.76 22.03 -10.82
CA VAL A 326 -16.63 21.25 -11.32
C VAL A 326 -15.93 22.02 -12.44
N GLU A 327 -14.64 22.31 -12.24
CA GLU A 327 -13.82 23.06 -13.16
C GLU A 327 -12.57 22.27 -13.58
N GLY A 328 -12.78 21.01 -13.97
CA GLY A 328 -11.74 20.02 -14.25
C GLY A 328 -11.25 19.94 -15.69
N GLY A 329 -11.83 20.72 -16.61
CA GLY A 329 -11.53 20.73 -18.04
C GLY A 329 -12.21 19.64 -18.86
N GLN A 330 -12.63 19.99 -20.08
CA GLN A 330 -13.40 19.13 -20.98
C GLN A 330 -12.57 18.48 -22.11
N ASN A 331 -11.33 18.92 -22.32
CA ASN A 331 -10.51 18.47 -23.45
C ASN A 331 -9.79 17.13 -23.17
N SER A 332 -10.44 16.02 -23.52
CA SER A 332 -9.90 14.66 -23.38
C SER A 332 -8.61 14.39 -24.17
N SER A 333 -8.24 15.24 -25.12
CA SER A 333 -6.97 15.12 -25.87
C SER A 333 -5.74 15.49 -25.04
N VAL A 334 -5.94 16.15 -23.89
CA VAL A 334 -4.88 16.50 -22.94
C VAL A 334 -5.19 15.82 -21.59
N PRO A 335 -4.86 14.52 -21.42
CA PRO A 335 -5.37 13.72 -20.30
C PRO A 335 -5.14 14.33 -18.92
N GLN A 336 -3.99 14.96 -18.68
CA GLN A 336 -3.68 15.61 -17.40
C GLN A 336 -4.59 16.80 -17.05
N LEU A 337 -5.25 17.41 -18.05
CA LEU A 337 -6.16 18.55 -17.92
C LEU A 337 -7.63 18.18 -18.17
N TYR A 338 -7.92 16.88 -18.32
CA TYR A 338 -9.28 16.38 -18.47
C TYR A 338 -9.65 15.57 -17.23
N ASN A 339 -10.39 16.19 -16.33
CA ASN A 339 -10.70 15.62 -15.03
C ASN A 339 -12.19 15.75 -14.70
N PRO A 340 -13.04 14.87 -15.24
CA PRO A 340 -14.41 14.76 -14.76
C PRO A 340 -14.41 14.33 -13.29
N LEU A 341 -15.11 15.05 -12.42
CA LEU A 341 -15.26 14.74 -11.01
C LEU A 341 -16.35 13.69 -10.82
N TYR A 342 -16.12 12.69 -9.97
CA TYR A 342 -17.15 11.75 -9.53
C TYR A 342 -16.88 11.30 -8.09
N LEU A 343 -17.91 10.69 -7.48
CA LEU A 343 -17.81 10.13 -6.14
C LEU A 343 -17.70 8.60 -6.17
N THR A 344 -16.81 8.05 -5.35
CA THR A 344 -16.45 6.63 -5.37
C THR A 344 -16.03 6.10 -3.99
N ASP A 345 -15.96 4.80 -3.86
CA ASP A 345 -15.38 4.06 -2.73
C ASP A 345 -13.84 3.99 -2.79
N SER A 346 -13.24 4.27 -3.95
CA SER A 346 -11.80 4.18 -4.17
C SER A 346 -11.05 5.48 -3.87
N ILE A 347 -10.04 5.42 -2.99
CA ILE A 347 -9.12 6.54 -2.72
C ILE A 347 -8.31 6.94 -3.96
N TYR A 348 -8.18 6.02 -4.93
CA TYR A 348 -7.33 6.17 -6.10
C TYR A 348 -8.07 6.80 -7.28
N GLY A 349 -9.40 6.72 -7.37
CA GLY A 349 -10.13 7.22 -8.54
C GLY A 349 -9.71 6.56 -9.85
N GLY A 350 -9.78 7.31 -10.95
CA GLY A 350 -9.34 6.85 -12.27
C GLY A 350 -10.20 5.73 -12.85
N TYR A 351 -11.51 5.70 -12.55
CA TYR A 351 -12.44 4.63 -12.94
C TYR A 351 -12.33 4.24 -14.43
N SER A 352 -12.15 5.21 -15.33
CA SER A 352 -12.03 4.94 -16.77
C SER A 352 -10.86 4.02 -17.08
N LYS A 353 -9.78 4.11 -16.30
CA LYS A 353 -8.53 3.36 -16.44
C LYS A 353 -8.55 2.03 -15.69
N LEU A 354 -9.61 1.69 -14.94
CA LEU A 354 -9.71 0.39 -14.28
C LEU A 354 -9.84 -0.75 -15.31
N SER A 355 -9.30 -1.91 -14.95
CA SER A 355 -9.53 -3.17 -15.66
C SER A 355 -10.99 -3.57 -15.60
N ASN A 356 -11.43 -4.45 -16.51
CA ASN A 356 -12.81 -4.94 -16.46
C ASN A 356 -13.12 -5.72 -15.18
N SER A 357 -12.11 -6.36 -14.57
CA SER A 357 -12.24 -7.04 -13.28
C SER A 357 -12.32 -6.05 -12.12
N GLU A 358 -11.49 -5.00 -12.13
CA GLU A 358 -11.54 -3.95 -11.11
C GLU A 358 -12.87 -3.19 -11.14
N LYS A 359 -13.42 -2.91 -12.33
CA LYS A 359 -14.71 -2.22 -12.50
C LYS A 359 -15.90 -2.98 -11.90
N LYS A 360 -15.86 -4.32 -11.84
CA LYS A 360 -16.94 -5.12 -11.25
C LYS A 360 -17.10 -4.86 -9.74
N HIS A 361 -16.02 -4.48 -9.07
CA HIS A 361 -15.98 -4.27 -7.63
C HIS A 361 -15.90 -2.78 -7.25
N ALA A 362 -15.85 -1.88 -8.24
CA ALA A 362 -15.70 -0.45 -7.98
C ALA A 362 -17.07 0.22 -7.92
N VAL A 363 -17.35 0.94 -6.82
CA VAL A 363 -18.62 1.64 -6.64
C VAL A 363 -18.51 3.09 -7.09
N LYS A 364 -19.46 3.50 -7.94
CA LYS A 364 -19.72 4.91 -8.30
C LYS A 364 -20.98 5.39 -7.57
N TYR A 365 -20.86 6.43 -6.76
CA TYR A 365 -22.01 7.05 -6.08
C TYR A 365 -22.68 8.14 -6.92
N THR A 366 -21.99 8.65 -7.94
CA THR A 366 -22.50 9.68 -8.86
C THR A 366 -22.08 9.38 -10.28
N GLN A 367 -22.76 10.00 -11.26
CA GLN A 367 -22.16 10.18 -12.58
C GLN A 367 -20.97 11.14 -12.47
N GLU A 368 -20.05 11.03 -13.43
CA GLU A 368 -18.97 11.99 -13.59
C GLU A 368 -19.46 13.25 -14.27
N GLU A 369 -18.94 14.39 -13.84
CA GLU A 369 -19.26 15.70 -14.41
C GLU A 369 -17.97 16.44 -14.73
N SER A 370 -17.93 17.15 -15.85
CA SER A 370 -16.80 17.99 -16.21
C SER A 370 -17.29 19.40 -16.56
N GLY A 371 -16.39 20.37 -16.54
CA GLY A 371 -16.70 21.76 -16.83
C GLY A 371 -15.48 22.49 -17.36
N ARG A 372 -15.60 23.82 -17.45
CA ARG A 372 -14.49 24.71 -17.79
C ARG A 372 -13.21 24.35 -17.04
N LEU A 373 -12.05 24.67 -17.61
CA LEU A 373 -10.79 24.37 -16.94
C LEU A 373 -10.39 25.54 -16.03
N CYS A 374 -10.28 25.30 -14.72
CA CYS A 374 -9.65 26.24 -13.79
C CYS A 374 -8.49 25.58 -13.04
N ARG A 375 -7.35 26.28 -12.99
CA ARG A 375 -6.11 25.75 -12.43
C ARG A 375 -5.38 26.77 -11.57
N TRP A 376 -4.93 26.33 -10.40
CA TRP A 376 -3.95 27.04 -9.59
C TRP A 376 -2.55 26.76 -10.16
N ILE A 377 -1.79 27.80 -10.45
CA ILE A 377 -0.49 27.73 -11.14
C ILE A 377 0.58 28.43 -10.31
N GLU A 378 1.77 27.83 -10.23
CA GLU A 378 2.98 28.46 -9.69
C GLU A 378 3.65 29.28 -10.80
N GLU A 379 3.94 30.56 -10.56
CA GLU A 379 4.47 31.45 -11.60
C GLU A 379 5.93 31.10 -11.99
N GLU A 380 6.74 30.63 -11.02
CA GLU A 380 8.13 30.23 -11.23
C GLU A 380 8.44 28.89 -10.53
N PRO A 381 8.12 27.74 -11.14
CA PRO A 381 8.34 26.44 -10.53
C PRO A 381 9.83 26.06 -10.53
N PHE A 382 10.45 25.99 -9.35
CA PHE A 382 11.82 25.50 -9.15
C PHE A 382 11.87 23.98 -8.88
N GLY A 383 11.29 23.18 -9.79
CA GLY A 383 11.27 21.71 -9.72
C GLY A 383 10.21 21.13 -8.75
N GLU A 384 10.18 19.81 -8.61
CA GLU A 384 9.12 19.08 -7.86
C GLU A 384 9.04 19.40 -6.35
N LEU A 385 10.11 19.94 -5.77
CA LEU A 385 10.20 20.28 -4.34
C LEU A 385 9.99 21.78 -4.07
N SER A 386 9.55 22.57 -5.07
CA SER A 386 9.34 24.01 -4.94
C SER A 386 8.41 24.38 -3.78
N ALA A 387 7.38 23.57 -3.56
CA ALA A 387 6.38 23.74 -2.52
C ALA A 387 6.90 23.39 -1.11
N ASP A 388 7.94 22.56 -0.98
CA ASP A 388 8.39 22.05 0.33
C ASP A 388 9.06 23.12 1.20
N LYS A 389 9.44 24.26 0.61
CA LYS A 389 9.96 25.43 1.35
C LYS A 389 8.92 26.10 2.25
N TYR A 390 7.63 25.87 2.01
CA TYR A 390 6.55 26.49 2.79
C TYR A 390 6.18 25.66 4.03
N SER A 391 5.78 26.36 5.11
CA SER A 391 5.40 25.76 6.40
C SER A 391 4.03 25.10 6.36
N SER A 392 3.11 25.62 5.55
CA SER A 392 1.76 25.09 5.41
C SER A 392 1.27 25.17 3.96
N PHE A 393 0.22 24.41 3.66
CA PHE A 393 -0.47 24.51 2.37
C PHE A 393 -1.05 25.92 2.14
N VAL A 394 -1.50 26.59 3.20
CA VAL A 394 -2.07 27.95 3.12
C VAL A 394 -1.01 28.93 2.61
N ASP A 395 0.18 28.91 3.21
CA ASP A 395 1.31 29.76 2.79
C ASP A 395 1.70 29.49 1.33
N PHE A 396 1.71 28.22 0.91
CA PHE A 396 1.97 27.85 -0.47
C PHE A 396 0.88 28.37 -1.41
N ARG A 397 -0.39 28.17 -1.07
CA ARG A 397 -1.55 28.59 -1.87
C ARG A 397 -1.56 30.09 -2.14
N GLU A 398 -1.15 30.92 -1.18
CA GLU A 398 -1.06 32.38 -1.36
C GLU A 398 -0.10 32.79 -2.49
N THR A 399 0.82 31.91 -2.88
CA THR A 399 1.76 32.14 -3.99
C THR A 399 1.23 31.67 -5.34
N LEU A 400 0.08 31.00 -5.38
CA LEU A 400 -0.53 30.46 -6.58
C LEU A 400 -1.50 31.46 -7.21
N ARG A 401 -1.52 31.50 -8.54
CA ARG A 401 -2.52 32.24 -9.32
C ARG A 401 -3.56 31.29 -9.87
N LEU A 402 -4.84 31.64 -9.75
CA LEU A 402 -5.92 30.92 -10.42
C LEU A 402 -6.06 31.41 -11.87
N GLU A 403 -6.09 30.47 -12.82
CA GLU A 403 -6.31 30.73 -14.23
C GLU A 403 -7.46 29.85 -14.74
N CYS A 404 -8.46 30.47 -15.36
CA CYS A 404 -9.66 29.82 -15.84
C CYS A 404 -9.87 30.05 -17.34
N ASP A 405 -10.42 29.04 -18.02
CA ASP A 405 -10.99 29.21 -19.35
C ASP A 405 -12.38 29.84 -19.24
N GLU A 406 -12.47 31.13 -19.54
CA GLU A 406 -13.71 31.91 -19.44
C GLU A 406 -14.71 31.62 -20.57
N SER A 407 -14.33 30.81 -21.57
CA SER A 407 -15.19 30.51 -22.71
C SER A 407 -16.22 29.41 -22.47
N ASP A 408 -16.02 28.62 -21.40
CA ASP A 408 -16.85 27.47 -21.04
C ASP A 408 -17.57 27.69 -19.70
N GLU A 409 -18.69 27.00 -19.52
CA GLU A 409 -19.42 26.97 -18.25
C GLU A 409 -18.84 25.91 -17.29
N PRO A 410 -18.95 26.10 -15.96
CA PRO A 410 -18.61 25.06 -15.00
C PRO A 410 -19.61 23.90 -15.04
N GLY A 411 -19.12 22.70 -14.73
CA GLY A 411 -19.95 21.51 -14.59
C GLY A 411 -20.68 21.54 -13.25
N ILE A 412 -21.87 20.96 -13.16
CA ILE A 412 -22.67 20.95 -11.94
C ILE A 412 -23.02 19.51 -11.55
N LEU A 413 -22.42 19.05 -10.45
CA LEU A 413 -22.72 17.75 -9.86
C LEU A 413 -23.48 17.97 -8.54
N THR A 414 -24.63 17.31 -8.39
CA THR A 414 -25.41 17.36 -7.14
C THR A 414 -25.34 16.04 -6.40
N PHE A 415 -25.22 16.10 -5.08
CA PHE A 415 -25.14 14.91 -4.25
C PHE A 415 -25.92 15.09 -2.95
N THR A 416 -26.76 14.11 -2.62
CA THR A 416 -27.50 14.06 -1.36
C THR A 416 -27.16 12.75 -0.66
N PRO A 417 -26.28 12.75 0.36
CA PRO A 417 -25.94 11.54 1.08
C PRO A 417 -27.19 10.97 1.77
N SER A 418 -27.55 9.72 1.49
CA SER A 418 -28.70 9.05 2.11
C SER A 418 -28.27 8.33 3.38
N LYS A 419 -29.25 7.67 4.04
CA LYS A 419 -28.98 6.75 5.16
C LYS A 419 -28.09 5.56 4.77
N ASP A 420 -28.11 5.17 3.49
CA ASP A 420 -27.38 4.00 2.97
C ASP A 420 -26.00 4.39 2.39
N THR A 421 -25.71 5.70 2.28
CA THR A 421 -24.38 6.16 1.87
C THR A 421 -23.34 5.80 2.95
N PRO A 422 -22.18 5.22 2.61
CA PRO A 422 -21.17 4.91 3.61
C PRO A 422 -20.65 6.16 4.33
N ASN A 423 -20.09 5.98 5.53
CA ASN A 423 -19.53 7.09 6.33
C ASN A 423 -18.29 7.71 5.68
N ILE A 424 -17.64 6.99 4.77
CA ILE A 424 -16.47 7.45 4.03
C ILE A 424 -16.70 7.14 2.55
N LEU A 425 -16.50 8.16 1.73
CA LEU A 425 -16.38 8.05 0.28
C LEU A 425 -15.32 9.05 -0.19
N TYR A 426 -15.04 9.07 -1.49
CA TYR A 426 -13.97 9.87 -2.07
C TYR A 426 -14.50 10.66 -3.24
N TYR A 427 -14.08 11.92 -3.35
CA TYR A 427 -14.20 12.65 -4.60
C TYR A 427 -12.93 12.42 -5.40
N ALA A 428 -13.05 12.12 -6.68
CA ALA A 428 -11.90 11.78 -7.50
C ALA A 428 -12.07 12.19 -8.97
N SER A 429 -10.98 12.18 -9.73
CA SER A 429 -11.04 12.27 -11.19
C SER A 429 -11.46 10.91 -11.76
N TYR A 430 -12.45 10.91 -12.65
CA TYR A 430 -12.87 9.72 -13.39
C TYR A 430 -11.77 9.20 -14.32
N SER A 431 -10.94 10.12 -14.82
CA SER A 431 -9.95 9.85 -15.86
C SER A 431 -8.53 9.67 -15.34
N ASN A 432 -8.21 10.18 -14.15
CA ASN A 432 -6.85 10.19 -13.63
C ASN A 432 -6.80 9.67 -12.19
N TYR A 433 -5.75 8.90 -11.92
CA TYR A 433 -5.52 8.31 -10.61
C TYR A 433 -5.02 9.34 -9.61
N GLN A 434 -5.38 9.15 -8.34
CA GLN A 434 -4.81 9.79 -7.16
C GLN A 434 -4.89 11.31 -7.18
N MET A 435 -5.96 11.88 -7.74
CA MET A 435 -6.22 13.32 -7.69
C MET A 435 -7.14 13.73 -6.54
N GLY A 436 -7.77 12.75 -5.88
CA GLY A 436 -8.94 12.96 -5.03
C GLY A 436 -8.65 13.20 -3.55
N GLY A 437 -9.71 13.59 -2.85
CA GLY A 437 -9.74 13.73 -1.39
C GLY A 437 -10.87 12.91 -0.77
N ARG A 438 -11.00 12.97 0.56
CA ARG A 438 -11.98 12.16 1.29
C ARG A 438 -13.21 13.00 1.62
N ILE A 439 -14.36 12.37 1.55
CA ILE A 439 -15.63 12.88 2.03
C ILE A 439 -16.03 12.02 3.23
N GLN A 440 -16.23 12.67 4.37
CA GLN A 440 -16.80 12.07 5.57
C GLN A 440 -18.28 12.41 5.62
N VAL A 441 -19.12 11.39 5.56
CA VAL A 441 -20.57 11.54 5.68
C VAL A 441 -20.97 11.23 7.11
N VAL A 442 -21.63 12.20 7.73
CA VAL A 442 -22.00 12.16 9.14
C VAL A 442 -23.47 12.50 9.33
N ASP A 443 -24.04 12.06 10.44
CA ASP A 443 -25.35 12.55 10.89
C ASP A 443 -25.19 13.92 11.56
N GLU A 444 -24.14 14.07 12.38
CA GLU A 444 -23.78 15.31 13.06
C GLU A 444 -22.26 15.57 12.98
N PHE A 445 -21.87 16.85 12.95
CA PHE A 445 -20.45 17.20 12.92
C PHE A 445 -19.80 16.94 14.28
N PRO A 446 -18.57 16.37 14.33
CA PRO A 446 -17.84 16.21 15.58
C PRO A 446 -17.59 17.56 16.27
N ALA A 447 -17.81 17.62 17.59
CA ALA A 447 -17.69 18.86 18.36
C ALA A 447 -16.30 19.50 18.31
N ASP A 448 -15.24 18.68 18.22
CA ASP A 448 -13.84 19.13 18.25
C ASP A 448 -13.20 19.22 16.86
N LEU A 449 -14.01 19.22 15.79
CA LEU A 449 -13.49 19.24 14.42
C LEU A 449 -12.81 20.59 14.13
N LYS A 450 -11.52 20.57 13.76
CA LYS A 450 -10.83 21.75 13.22
C LYS A 450 -11.18 21.89 11.74
N TYR A 451 -11.70 23.06 11.35
CA TYR A 451 -12.10 23.35 9.98
C TYR A 451 -11.73 24.76 9.56
N ILE A 452 -11.69 24.97 8.25
CA ILE A 452 -11.49 26.29 7.66
C ILE A 452 -12.86 26.94 7.44
N VAL A 453 -13.03 28.16 7.94
CA VAL A 453 -14.14 29.04 7.54
C VAL A 453 -13.72 29.74 6.26
N VAL A 454 -14.36 29.42 5.14
CA VAL A 454 -14.16 30.17 3.90
C VAL A 454 -14.98 31.45 4.01
N GLU A 455 -14.35 32.56 4.39
CA GLU A 455 -15.02 33.85 4.33
C GLU A 455 -15.25 34.21 2.85
N VAL A 456 -16.52 34.31 2.46
CA VAL A 456 -16.90 34.85 1.16
C VAL A 456 -16.61 36.35 1.19
N ILE A 457 -15.44 36.74 0.69
CA ILE A 457 -15.17 38.16 0.41
C ILE A 457 -16.03 38.54 -0.78
N ILE A 458 -17.19 39.15 -0.50
CA ILE A 458 -17.97 39.87 -1.51
C ILE A 458 -17.14 41.09 -1.89
N ILE A 459 -16.41 40.99 -3.01
CA ILE A 459 -15.80 42.17 -3.64
C ILE A 459 -16.97 42.95 -4.27
N PHE A 460 -17.42 44.00 -3.58
CA PHE A 460 -18.23 45.04 -4.23
C PHE A 460 -17.33 45.77 -5.22
N ILE A 461 -17.61 45.62 -6.51
CA ILE A 461 -17.09 46.49 -7.58
C ILE A 461 -17.91 47.78 -7.60
#